data_AF-A0A2V8V9E8-F1
#
_entry.id   AF-A0A2V8V9E8-F1
#
_cell.length_a   1.000
_cell.length_b   1.000
_cell.length_c   1.000
_cell.angle_alpha   90.00
_cell.angle_beta   90.00
_cell.angle_gamma   90.00
#
_symmetry.space_group_name_H-M   'P 1'
#
loop_
_entity.id
_entity.type
_entity.pdbx_description
1 polymer ?
#
loop_
_entity_poly.entity_id
_entity_poly.type
_entity_poly.pdbx_seq_one_letter_code
_entity_poly.pdbx_strand_id
1 'polypeptide(L)'
;MNCANHPDIPAAAFCRSCGKPLCETCKRPAQGTIYCDEHVPAQPVSTATATAAPAIPAIRRKGQSISAPLRGWPSPLDLFPAWAPFTTASMPKAWCTPSFSGCW
;
A
#
# COMPACT_ATOMS: atom_id res chain seq x y z
N MET A 1 2.66 28.49 -10.22
CA MET A 1 2.54 27.48 -11.31
C MET A 1 1.04 27.28 -11.48
N ASN A 2 0.45 27.73 -12.59
CA ASN A 2 -1.01 27.85 -12.67
C ASN A 2 -1.63 26.62 -13.32
N CYS A 3 -2.92 26.40 -13.11
CA CYS A 3 -3.60 25.23 -13.64
C CYS A 3 -3.64 25.26 -15.18
N ALA A 4 -3.43 24.09 -15.81
CA ALA A 4 -3.46 23.97 -17.26
C ALA A 4 -4.81 24.38 -17.89
N ASN A 5 -5.92 24.24 -17.16
CA ASN A 5 -7.26 24.62 -17.62
C ASN A 5 -7.70 26.00 -17.12
N HIS A 6 -7.04 26.54 -16.09
CA HIS A 6 -7.41 27.79 -15.46
C HIS A 6 -6.14 28.62 -15.19
N PRO A 7 -5.79 29.55 -16.11
CA PRO A 7 -4.58 30.34 -15.98
C PRO A 7 -4.63 31.32 -14.80
N ASP A 8 -5.82 31.67 -14.31
CA ASP A 8 -6.00 32.57 -13.15
C ASP A 8 -5.88 31.87 -11.79
N ILE A 9 -5.83 30.52 -11.75
CA ILE A 9 -5.87 29.76 -10.50
C ILE A 9 -4.52 29.08 -10.25
N PRO A 10 -3.94 29.21 -9.04
CA PRO A 10 -2.72 28.49 -8.70
C PRO A 10 -2.97 26.98 -8.66
N ALA A 11 -2.03 26.21 -9.19
CA ALA A 11 -2.07 24.76 -9.12
C ALA A 11 -1.80 24.29 -7.70
N ALA A 12 -2.62 23.34 -7.23
CA ALA A 12 -2.49 22.74 -5.91
C ALA A 12 -1.87 21.33 -5.99
N ALA A 13 -1.92 20.68 -7.16
CA ALA A 13 -1.38 19.34 -7.37
C ALA A 13 -0.95 19.10 -8.82
N PHE A 14 -0.31 17.97 -9.07
CA PHE A 14 0.11 17.55 -10.41
C PHE A 14 -0.43 16.17 -10.76
N CYS A 15 -0.77 15.97 -12.03
CA CYS A 15 -1.15 14.68 -12.59
C CYS A 15 0.03 13.70 -12.53
N ARG A 16 -0.13 12.53 -11.91
CA ARG A 16 0.97 11.55 -11.82
C ARG A 16 1.37 10.91 -13.15
N SER A 17 0.43 10.77 -14.09
CA SER A 17 0.72 10.19 -15.41
C SER A 17 1.36 11.18 -16.38
N CYS A 18 1.07 12.48 -16.22
CA CYS A 18 1.31 13.47 -17.26
C CYS A 18 2.01 14.74 -16.79
N GLY A 19 2.18 14.93 -15.47
CA GLY A 19 2.89 16.07 -14.87
C GLY A 19 2.17 17.41 -14.97
N LYS A 20 0.97 17.48 -15.59
CA LYS A 20 0.23 18.75 -15.72
C LYS A 20 -0.16 19.32 -14.36
N PRO A 21 -0.08 20.65 -14.17
CA PRO A 21 -0.57 21.33 -12.98
C PRO A 21 -2.11 21.41 -12.96
N LEU A 22 -2.71 21.00 -11.85
CA LEU A 22 -4.16 21.05 -11.61
C LEU A 22 -4.49 21.86 -10.35
N CYS A 23 -5.54 22.65 -10.42
CA CYS A 23 -6.14 23.29 -9.26
C CYS A 23 -7.04 22.30 -8.49
N GLU A 24 -7.54 22.74 -7.33
CA GLU A 24 -8.43 21.97 -6.45
C GLU A 24 -9.69 21.43 -7.15
N THR A 25 -10.20 22.11 -8.18
CA THR A 25 -11.39 21.69 -8.91
C THR A 25 -11.10 20.71 -10.05
N CYS A 26 -9.94 20.83 -10.71
CA CYS A 26 -9.59 19.95 -11.82
C CYS A 26 -8.92 18.65 -11.36
N LYS A 27 -8.37 18.59 -10.14
CA LYS A 27 -7.69 17.39 -9.63
C LYS A 27 -8.70 16.27 -9.37
N ARG A 28 -8.41 15.06 -9.86
CA ARG A 28 -9.20 13.85 -9.61
C ARG A 28 -8.40 12.89 -8.74
N PRO A 29 -8.74 12.71 -7.45
CA PRO A 29 -8.10 11.71 -6.62
C PRO A 29 -8.61 10.31 -7.00
N ALA A 30 -7.70 9.40 -7.35
CA ALA A 30 -7.99 8.00 -7.62
C ALA A 30 -6.87 7.11 -7.09
N GLN A 31 -7.20 5.99 -6.47
CA GLN A 31 -6.21 5.01 -5.97
C GLN A 31 -5.12 5.65 -5.07
N GLY A 32 -5.47 6.67 -4.29
CA GLY A 32 -4.53 7.39 -3.42
C GLY A 32 -3.55 8.33 -4.15
N THR A 33 -3.69 8.56 -5.45
CA THR A 33 -2.90 9.57 -6.18
C THR A 33 -3.80 10.52 -7.01
N ILE A 34 -3.23 11.63 -7.50
CA ILE A 34 -3.93 12.68 -8.23
C ILE A 34 -3.70 12.53 -9.74
N TYR A 35 -4.78 12.59 -10.50
CA TYR A 35 -4.81 12.51 -11.96
C TYR A 35 -5.58 13.69 -12.57
N CYS A 36 -5.34 13.99 -13.85
CA CYS A 36 -6.18 14.88 -14.64
C CYS A 36 -7.33 14.11 -15.28
N ASP A 37 -8.33 14.82 -15.84
CA ASP A 37 -9.55 14.21 -16.38
C ASP A 37 -9.26 13.15 -17.46
N GLU A 38 -8.28 13.36 -18.35
CA GLU A 38 -7.87 12.35 -19.34
C GLU A 38 -7.19 11.10 -18.76
N HIS A 39 -6.59 11.20 -17.57
CA HIS A 39 -5.80 10.11 -16.99
C HIS A 39 -6.47 9.50 -15.75
N VAL A 40 -7.73 9.82 -15.48
CA VAL A 40 -8.47 9.17 -14.38
C VAL A 40 -8.68 7.71 -14.76
N PRO A 41 -8.14 6.75 -13.98
CA PRO A 41 -8.43 5.36 -14.23
C PRO A 41 -9.93 5.13 -14.04
N ALA A 42 -10.54 4.32 -14.92
CA ALA A 42 -11.91 3.89 -14.74
C ALA A 42 -12.02 3.23 -13.36
N GLN A 43 -12.69 3.92 -12.44
CA GLN A 43 -12.92 3.37 -11.11
C GLN A 43 -13.76 2.10 -11.31
N PRO A 44 -13.35 0.96 -10.74
CA PRO A 44 -14.23 -0.19 -10.73
C PRO A 44 -15.49 0.26 -10.01
N VAL A 45 -16.61 0.32 -10.74
CA VAL A 45 -17.91 0.47 -10.10
C VAL A 45 -18.02 -0.73 -9.17
N SER A 46 -17.84 -0.50 -7.86
CA SER A 46 -18.29 -1.48 -6.89
C SER A 46 -19.80 -1.48 -6.97
N THR A 47 -20.34 -2.24 -7.92
CA THR A 47 -21.69 -2.79 -7.86
C THR A 47 -21.72 -3.74 -6.67
N ALA A 48 -21.67 -3.19 -5.46
CA ALA A 48 -22.18 -3.85 -4.27
C ALA A 48 -23.71 -3.75 -4.32
N THR A 49 -24.30 -4.31 -5.37
CA THR A 49 -25.72 -4.60 -5.44
C THR A 49 -25.91 -5.96 -4.80
N ALA A 50 -26.42 -5.95 -3.57
CA ALA A 50 -27.09 -7.01 -2.83
C ALA A 50 -26.59 -8.46 -2.99
N THR A 51 -25.95 -8.98 -1.93
CA THR A 51 -26.23 -10.36 -1.50
C THR A 51 -27.05 -10.26 -0.23
N ALA A 52 -28.37 -10.44 -0.35
CA ALA A 52 -29.20 -10.78 0.79
C ALA A 52 -28.68 -12.10 1.36
N ALA A 53 -27.98 -12.03 2.48
CA ALA A 53 -27.54 -13.21 3.21
C ALA A 53 -28.79 -13.96 3.71
N PRO A 54 -28.93 -15.29 3.50
CA PRO A 54 -29.92 -16.05 4.24
C PRO A 54 -29.53 -16.00 5.73
N ALA A 55 -30.44 -15.48 6.56
CA ALA A 55 -30.28 -15.49 8.00
C ALA A 55 -30.35 -16.94 8.50
N ILE A 56 -29.19 -17.60 8.59
CA ILE A 56 -29.06 -18.90 9.27
C ILE A 56 -28.85 -18.58 10.75
N PRO A 57 -29.75 -18.98 11.68
CA PRO A 57 -29.53 -18.77 13.09
C PRO A 57 -28.35 -19.63 13.57
N ALA A 58 -27.27 -18.96 13.98
CA ALA A 58 -26.12 -19.60 14.60
C ALA A 58 -26.51 -20.12 16.00
N ILE A 59 -26.92 -21.39 16.09
CA ILE A 59 -27.05 -22.07 17.38
C ILE A 59 -25.65 -22.29 17.98
N ARG A 60 -25.29 -21.47 18.97
CA ARG A 60 -24.04 -21.60 19.74
C ARG A 60 -24.12 -22.86 20.61
N ARG A 61 -23.49 -23.98 20.21
CA ARG A 61 -23.33 -25.14 21.11
C ARG A 61 -22.38 -24.76 22.24
N LYS A 62 -22.95 -24.54 23.42
CA LYS A 62 -22.21 -24.29 24.66
C LYS A 62 -21.54 -25.60 25.09
N GLY A 63 -20.31 -25.84 24.64
CA GLY A 63 -19.61 -27.08 25.00
C GLY A 63 -18.24 -27.34 24.37
N GLN A 64 -17.63 -26.42 23.61
CA GLN A 64 -16.30 -26.67 23.05
C GLN A 64 -15.20 -26.24 24.03
N SER A 65 -15.03 -27.05 25.07
CA SER A 65 -13.87 -27.07 25.94
C SER A 65 -12.72 -27.75 25.20
N ILE A 66 -11.91 -27.00 24.46
CA ILE A 66 -10.62 -27.51 23.97
C ILE A 66 -9.55 -27.30 25.03
N SER A 67 -9.44 -28.31 25.90
CA SER A 67 -8.26 -28.56 26.71
C SER A 67 -7.30 -29.41 25.88
N ALA A 68 -6.12 -28.91 25.48
CA ALA A 68 -4.84 -29.66 25.49
C ALA A 68 -3.69 -28.91 24.77
N PRO A 69 -2.41 -29.14 25.19
CA PRO A 69 -1.29 -28.23 24.96
C PRO A 69 -0.23 -28.71 23.94
N LEU A 70 0.57 -27.73 23.48
CA LEU A 70 1.99 -27.78 23.07
C LEU A 70 2.55 -29.09 22.50
N ARG A 71 2.85 -29.12 21.20
CA ARG A 71 3.91 -29.99 20.65
C ARG A 71 4.50 -29.45 19.34
N GLY A 72 5.71 -28.89 19.44
CA GLY A 72 6.72 -28.97 18.37
C GLY A 72 6.92 -27.76 17.47
N TRP A 73 7.52 -26.67 17.97
CA TRP A 73 8.16 -25.67 17.11
C TRP A 73 9.68 -25.65 17.40
N PRO A 74 10.56 -26.02 16.45
CA PRO A 74 12.01 -25.95 16.66
C PRO A 74 12.53 -24.50 16.62
N SER A 75 13.50 -24.21 17.49
CA SER A 75 14.15 -22.91 17.69
C SER A 75 15.07 -22.48 16.52
N PRO A 76 15.24 -21.17 16.27
CA PRO A 76 16.01 -20.61 15.14
C PRO A 76 17.55 -20.74 15.21
N LEU A 77 18.08 -21.55 16.14
CA LEU A 77 19.53 -21.70 16.34
C LEU A 77 20.18 -22.78 15.45
N ASP A 78 19.39 -23.54 14.67
CA ASP A 78 19.87 -24.67 13.86
C ASP A 78 20.18 -24.32 12.38
N LEU A 79 20.08 -23.05 11.97
CA LEU A 79 20.31 -22.59 10.58
C LEU A 79 21.60 -21.76 10.38
N PHE A 80 22.65 -21.97 11.18
CA PHE A 80 23.94 -21.31 10.99
C PHE A 80 25.11 -22.32 10.95
N PRO A 81 25.56 -22.76 9.76
CA PRO A 81 26.82 -23.49 9.63
C PRO A 81 28.03 -22.54 9.63
N ALA A 82 29.03 -22.91 10.44
CA ALA A 82 30.20 -22.15 10.86
C ALA A 82 31.38 -22.12 9.87
N TRP A 83 31.16 -21.84 8.58
CA TRP A 83 32.25 -21.82 7.59
C TRP A 83 32.04 -20.78 6.48
N ALA A 84 32.21 -19.49 6.77
CA ALA A 84 32.47 -18.52 5.70
C ALA A 84 33.30 -17.34 6.22
N PRO A 85 34.65 -17.41 6.16
CA PRO A 85 35.48 -16.24 6.35
C PRO A 85 35.68 -15.48 5.02
N PHE A 86 35.38 -14.19 5.08
CA PHE A 86 36.02 -13.08 4.36
C PHE A 86 36.11 -13.13 2.82
N THR A 87 35.21 -12.39 2.16
CA THR A 87 35.63 -11.57 1.02
C THR A 87 35.05 -10.17 1.18
N THR A 88 35.93 -9.26 1.57
CA THR A 88 35.78 -7.81 1.57
C THR A 88 35.41 -7.31 0.16
N ALA A 89 34.60 -6.25 0.12
CA ALA A 89 34.25 -5.41 -1.03
C ALA A 89 33.13 -5.90 -1.97
N SER A 90 31.88 -5.80 -1.49
CA SER A 90 30.80 -5.22 -2.30
C SER A 90 29.68 -4.77 -1.37
N MET A 91 29.63 -3.47 -1.05
CA MET A 91 28.60 -2.90 -0.18
C MET A 91 27.19 -3.15 -0.75
N PRO A 92 26.27 -3.85 -0.05
CA PRO A 92 24.86 -3.70 -0.29
C PRO A 92 24.40 -2.38 0.33
N LYS A 93 23.65 -1.64 -0.49
CA LYS A 93 23.02 -0.32 -0.31
C LYS A 93 22.04 -0.29 0.87
N ALA A 94 22.53 -0.50 2.10
CA ALA A 94 21.78 -0.44 3.35
C ALA A 94 21.95 0.91 4.08
N TRP A 95 22.67 1.87 3.49
CA TRP A 95 22.81 3.25 3.98
C TRP A 95 21.68 4.17 3.49
N CYS A 96 20.43 3.72 3.57
CA CYS A 96 19.27 4.58 3.36
C CYS A 96 18.27 4.39 4.49
N THR A 97 18.67 4.81 5.69
CA THR A 97 17.74 5.26 6.74
C THR A 97 17.22 6.68 6.43
N PRO A 98 16.08 7.09 7.04
CA PRO A 98 15.24 8.19 6.59
C PRO A 98 15.60 9.51 7.29
N SER A 99 16.41 10.35 6.67
CA SER A 99 16.54 11.79 6.97
C SER A 99 17.61 12.37 6.07
N PHE A 100 17.48 13.66 5.74
CA PHE A 100 18.34 14.40 4.80
C PHE A 100 18.02 14.21 3.31
N SER A 101 17.05 15.03 2.89
CA SER A 101 17.08 15.89 1.69
C SER A 101 18.07 15.53 0.57
N GLY A 102 17.52 15.29 -0.63
CA GLY A 102 18.21 15.65 -1.86
C GLY A 102 18.53 14.50 -2.81
N CYS A 103 17.55 13.66 -3.14
CA CYS A 103 17.51 13.05 -4.46
C CYS A 103 16.40 13.78 -5.24
N TRP A 104 16.86 14.63 -6.16
CA TRP A 104 16.17 15.30 -7.28
C TRP A 104 14.65 15.18 -7.39
#